data_AF-A0A2P5D5R4-F1
#
_entry.id   AF-A0A2P5D5R4-F1
#
_cell.length_a   1.000
_cell.length_b   1.000
_cell.length_c   1.000
_cell.angle_alpha   90.00
_cell.angle_beta   90.00
_cell.angle_gamma   90.00
#
_symmetry.space_group_name_H-M   'P 1'
#
loop_
_entity.id
_entity.type
_entity.pdbx_description
1 polymer ?
#
loop_
_entity_poly.entity_id
_entity_poly.type
_entity_poly.pdbx_seq_one_letter_code
_entity_poly.pdbx_strand_id
1 'polypeptide(L)'
;MGLAFIARDRAVKDAKEARKVEATSKLEAYSLRRRLDRSNEINRCLFLDYKNLMGAWVEMSRKHCEDLAGINTFLVDLSQRQAELRLAALKDRLADVDKLKTRYQRQIDVLSAKSYRSGWENREFEGHAEVVTPDQFDDQKEIERDHYSVKYYMQQLRDEISITYPADVLKMLAPEKEGPSTSAPGAIELVPASGPPDRTSEVLDAQPSLGVSTGEGSGAVIVSSDKSDLATPPFSEAGPSAGVGRAPSDGGN
;
A
#
# COMPACT_ATOMS: atom_id res chain seq x y z
N MET A 1 -77.26 -80.36 22.38
CA MET A 1 -76.64 -79.37 23.29
C MET A 1 -75.11 -79.24 23.15
N GLY A 2 -74.36 -80.25 22.64
CA GLY A 2 -72.88 -80.20 22.62
C GLY A 2 -72.20 -79.14 21.73
N LEU A 3 -72.77 -78.78 20.58
CA LEU A 3 -72.14 -77.81 19.65
C LEU A 3 -72.13 -76.36 20.18
N ALA A 4 -73.13 -75.97 20.96
CA ALA A 4 -73.20 -74.64 21.57
C ALA A 4 -72.13 -74.42 22.63
N PHE A 5 -71.72 -75.48 23.34
CA PHE A 5 -70.63 -75.43 24.31
C PHE A 5 -69.26 -75.24 23.64
N ILE A 6 -69.02 -75.90 22.49
CA ILE A 6 -67.76 -75.76 21.72
C ILE A 6 -67.61 -74.35 21.14
N ALA A 7 -68.69 -73.79 20.60
CA ALA A 7 -68.68 -72.41 20.08
C ALA A 7 -68.42 -71.39 21.20
N ARG A 8 -68.99 -71.60 22.38
CA ARG A 8 -68.77 -70.75 23.55
C ARG A 8 -67.32 -70.82 24.04
N ASP A 9 -66.74 -72.01 24.12
CA ASP A 9 -65.36 -72.19 24.59
C ASP A 9 -64.34 -71.56 23.62
N ARG A 10 -64.56 -71.71 22.30
CA ARG A 10 -63.75 -71.05 21.27
C ARG A 10 -63.86 -69.53 21.36
N ALA A 11 -65.08 -68.98 21.50
CA ALA A 11 -65.28 -67.54 21.65
C ALA A 11 -64.60 -66.96 22.90
N VAL A 12 -64.59 -67.71 24.02
CA VAL A 12 -63.88 -67.31 25.24
C VAL A 12 -62.37 -67.32 25.05
N LYS A 13 -61.82 -68.33 24.37
CA LYS A 13 -60.39 -68.40 24.05
C LYS A 13 -59.97 -67.25 23.14
N ASP A 14 -60.74 -66.98 22.08
CA ASP A 14 -60.47 -65.90 21.13
C ASP A 14 -60.57 -64.53 21.81
N ALA A 15 -61.55 -64.33 22.70
CA ALA A 15 -61.66 -63.11 23.50
C ALA A 15 -60.47 -62.93 24.46
N LYS A 16 -59.92 -64.02 25.01
CA LYS A 16 -58.73 -63.97 25.88
C LYS A 16 -57.47 -63.60 25.10
N GLU A 17 -57.29 -64.16 23.90
CA GLU A 17 -56.17 -63.80 23.01
C GLU A 17 -56.30 -62.36 22.52
N ALA A 18 -57.49 -61.92 22.13
CA ALA A 18 -57.74 -60.53 21.74
C ALA A 18 -57.37 -59.55 22.87
N ARG A 19 -57.75 -59.85 24.13
CA ARG A 19 -57.37 -59.05 25.30
C ARG A 19 -55.86 -59.02 25.54
N LYS A 20 -55.15 -60.14 25.28
CA LYS A 20 -53.69 -60.19 25.40
C LYS A 20 -53.01 -59.31 24.36
N VAL A 21 -53.47 -59.40 23.10
CA VAL A 21 -52.98 -58.55 22.00
C VAL A 21 -53.25 -57.07 22.28
N GLU A 22 -54.42 -56.74 22.82
CA GLU A 22 -54.76 -55.37 23.23
C GLU A 22 -53.87 -54.87 24.38
N ALA A 23 -53.58 -55.72 25.37
CA ALA A 23 -52.68 -55.34 26.47
C ALA A 23 -51.25 -55.10 25.96
N THR A 24 -50.74 -55.93 25.05
CA THR A 24 -49.43 -55.73 24.44
C THR A 24 -49.38 -54.48 23.58
N SER A 25 -50.40 -54.21 22.76
CA SER A 25 -50.43 -53.02 21.91
C SER A 25 -50.51 -51.73 22.72
N LYS A 26 -51.23 -51.72 23.85
CA LYS A 26 -51.25 -50.59 24.79
C LYS A 26 -49.89 -50.33 25.43
N LEU A 27 -49.17 -51.38 25.83
CA LEU A 27 -47.82 -51.25 26.38
C LEU A 27 -46.83 -50.72 25.33
N GLU A 28 -46.92 -51.21 24.09
CA GLU A 28 -46.12 -50.70 22.97
C GLU A 28 -46.43 -49.23 22.68
N ALA A 29 -47.71 -48.85 22.64
CA ALA A 29 -48.13 -47.46 22.45
C ALA A 29 -47.58 -46.55 23.56
N TYR A 30 -47.60 -46.99 24.82
CA TYR A 30 -47.02 -46.23 25.93
C TYR A 30 -45.49 -46.10 25.81
N SER A 31 -44.81 -47.19 25.43
CA SER A 31 -43.35 -47.18 25.18
C SER A 31 -42.97 -46.21 24.06
N LEU A 32 -43.72 -46.23 22.94
CA LEU A 32 -43.51 -45.32 21.83
C LEU A 32 -43.77 -43.86 22.22
N ARG A 33 -44.84 -43.59 22.98
CA ARG A 33 -45.14 -42.26 23.53
C ARG A 33 -43.96 -41.72 24.34
N ARG A 34 -43.44 -42.52 25.29
CA ARG A 34 -42.30 -42.14 26.12
C ARG A 34 -41.04 -41.88 25.30
N ARG A 35 -40.78 -42.69 24.26
CA ARG A 35 -39.64 -42.49 23.34
C ARG A 35 -39.79 -41.19 22.54
N LEU A 36 -40.98 -40.89 22.06
CA LEU A 36 -41.28 -39.64 21.34
C LEU A 36 -41.07 -38.42 22.24
N ASP A 37 -41.61 -38.45 23.46
CA ASP A 37 -41.45 -37.35 24.42
C ASP A 37 -39.96 -37.11 24.75
N ARG A 38 -39.19 -38.19 24.95
CA ARG A 38 -37.74 -38.11 25.16
C ARG A 38 -37.01 -37.54 23.95
N SER A 39 -37.41 -37.93 22.73
CA SER A 39 -36.82 -37.41 21.50
C SER A 39 -37.12 -35.93 21.33
N ASN A 40 -38.33 -35.48 21.66
CA ASN A 40 -38.73 -34.08 21.59
C ASN A 40 -37.94 -33.23 22.58
N GLU A 41 -37.69 -33.73 23.79
CA GLU A 41 -36.85 -33.02 24.77
C GLU A 41 -35.40 -32.91 24.29
N ILE A 42 -34.83 -33.98 23.73
CA ILE A 42 -33.49 -33.94 23.13
C ILE A 42 -33.43 -32.92 21.99
N ASN A 43 -34.41 -32.93 21.09
CA ASN A 43 -34.48 -31.97 19.99
C ASN A 43 -34.57 -30.53 20.50
N ARG A 44 -35.30 -30.29 21.59
CA ARG A 44 -35.40 -29.00 22.25
C ARG A 44 -34.04 -28.55 22.82
N CYS A 45 -33.33 -29.44 23.51
CA CYS A 45 -31.99 -29.16 24.01
C CYS A 45 -31.02 -28.83 22.88
N LEU A 46 -30.97 -29.65 21.83
CA LEU A 46 -30.11 -29.43 20.66
C LEU A 46 -30.41 -28.09 19.97
N PHE A 47 -31.68 -27.74 19.85
CA PHE A 47 -32.07 -26.45 19.27
C PHE A 47 -31.58 -25.26 20.11
N LEU A 48 -31.67 -25.36 21.44
CA LEU A 48 -31.16 -24.33 22.35
C LEU A 48 -29.64 -24.22 22.29
N ASP A 49 -28.93 -25.35 22.26
CA ASP A 49 -27.47 -25.37 22.15
C ASP A 49 -27.01 -24.76 20.84
N TYR A 50 -27.66 -25.12 19.73
CA TYR A 50 -27.40 -24.51 18.42
C TYR A 50 -27.61 -23.00 18.44
N LYS A 51 -28.72 -22.53 19.04
CA LYS A 51 -29.00 -21.09 19.16
C LYS A 51 -27.93 -20.37 19.98
N ASN A 52 -27.49 -20.97 21.08
CA ASN A 52 -26.44 -20.41 21.94
C ASN A 52 -25.10 -20.36 21.21
N LEU A 53 -24.75 -21.41 20.48
CA LEU A 53 -23.54 -21.47 19.65
C LEU A 53 -23.54 -20.39 18.57
N MET A 54 -24.65 -20.23 17.85
CA MET A 54 -24.79 -19.17 16.85
C MET A 54 -24.68 -17.78 17.48
N GLY A 55 -25.28 -17.57 18.64
CA GLY A 55 -25.14 -16.32 19.40
C GLY A 55 -23.68 -16.02 19.77
N ALA A 56 -22.95 -17.00 20.29
CA ALA A 56 -21.54 -16.86 20.63
C ALA A 56 -20.67 -16.57 19.39
N TRP A 57 -20.97 -17.19 18.25
CA TRP A 57 -20.24 -16.97 17.00
C TRP A 57 -20.44 -15.55 16.45
N VAL A 58 -21.67 -15.03 16.49
CA VAL A 58 -21.98 -13.64 16.13
C VAL A 58 -21.25 -12.67 17.06
N GLU A 59 -21.27 -12.92 18.36
CA GLU A 59 -20.59 -12.08 19.36
C GLU A 59 -19.08 -12.03 19.13
N MET A 60 -18.46 -13.18 18.89
CA MET A 60 -17.02 -13.28 18.59
C MET A 60 -16.68 -12.55 17.29
N SER A 61 -17.50 -12.73 16.26
CA SER A 61 -17.32 -12.05 14.97
C SER A 61 -17.44 -10.53 15.12
N ARG A 62 -18.40 -10.04 15.93
CA ARG A 62 -18.55 -8.61 16.22
C ARG A 62 -17.30 -8.04 16.89
N LYS A 63 -16.80 -8.71 17.94
CA LYS A 63 -15.57 -8.28 18.63
C LYS A 63 -14.38 -8.25 17.68
N HIS A 64 -14.25 -9.26 16.83
CA HIS A 64 -13.19 -9.28 15.81
C HIS A 64 -13.30 -8.10 14.84
N CYS A 65 -14.51 -7.76 14.37
CA CYS A 65 -14.72 -6.58 13.53
C CYS A 65 -14.38 -5.27 14.25
N GLU A 66 -14.69 -5.15 15.54
CA GLU A 66 -14.34 -3.98 16.37
C GLU A 66 -12.82 -3.86 16.53
N ASP A 67 -12.13 -4.97 16.81
CA ASP A 67 -10.67 -5.01 16.91
C ASP A 67 -10.02 -4.60 15.58
N LEU A 68 -10.52 -5.12 14.45
CA LEU A 68 -10.05 -4.74 13.12
C LEU A 68 -10.29 -3.25 12.81
N ALA A 69 -11.44 -2.71 13.22
CA ALA A 69 -11.73 -1.28 13.07
C ALA A 69 -10.73 -0.44 13.89
N GLY A 70 -10.43 -0.85 15.13
CA GLY A 70 -9.42 -0.19 15.97
C GLY A 70 -8.02 -0.20 15.34
N ILE A 71 -7.59 -1.33 14.79
CA ILE A 71 -6.30 -1.45 14.08
C ILE A 71 -6.28 -0.52 12.85
N ASN A 72 -7.36 -0.49 12.07
CA ASN A 72 -7.44 0.37 10.88
C ASN A 72 -7.35 1.86 11.25
N THR A 73 -8.03 2.30 12.31
CA THR A 73 -7.90 3.67 12.82
C THR A 73 -6.45 3.99 13.20
N PHE A 74 -5.79 3.09 13.94
CA PHE A 74 -4.38 3.29 14.31
C PHE A 74 -3.44 3.40 13.10
N LEU A 75 -3.67 2.60 12.05
CA LEU A 75 -2.88 2.65 10.83
C LEU A 75 -3.06 3.97 10.06
N VAL A 76 -4.28 4.51 10.03
CA VAL A 76 -4.56 5.83 9.44
C VAL A 76 -3.83 6.93 10.21
N ASP A 77 -3.92 6.92 11.54
CA ASP A 77 -3.26 7.92 12.39
C ASP A 77 -1.72 7.86 12.23
N LEU A 78 -1.16 6.65 12.17
CA LEU A 78 0.28 6.47 11.95
C LEU A 78 0.72 7.01 10.58
N SER A 79 -0.08 6.74 9.55
CA SER A 79 0.18 7.23 8.19
C SER A 79 0.12 8.76 8.13
N GLN A 80 -0.86 9.37 8.80
CA GLN A 80 -0.95 10.82 8.93
C GLN A 80 0.28 11.39 9.65
N ARG A 81 0.67 10.82 10.79
CA ARG A 81 1.83 11.29 11.55
C ARG A 81 3.14 11.16 10.76
N GLN A 82 3.27 10.11 9.94
CA GLN A 82 4.41 9.96 9.03
C GLN A 82 4.43 11.07 7.95
N ALA A 83 3.27 11.42 7.39
CA ALA A 83 3.15 12.50 6.43
C ALA A 83 3.51 13.87 7.06
N GLU A 84 3.06 14.12 8.29
CA GLU A 84 3.40 15.33 9.04
C GLU A 84 4.89 15.45 9.31
N LEU A 85 5.55 14.36 9.73
CA LEU A 85 7.00 14.33 9.93
C LEU A 85 7.78 14.60 8.63
N ARG A 86 7.35 13.98 7.52
CA ARG A 86 7.95 14.23 6.20
C ARG A 86 7.78 15.69 5.78
N LEU A 87 6.61 16.27 6.01
CA LEU A 87 6.34 17.67 5.70
C LEU A 87 7.20 18.61 6.55
N ALA A 88 7.38 18.33 7.83
CA ALA A 88 8.26 19.11 8.71
C ALA A 88 9.71 19.07 8.21
N ALA A 89 10.24 17.87 7.92
CA ALA A 89 11.60 17.72 7.40
C ALA A 89 11.79 18.45 6.05
N LEU A 90 10.77 18.46 5.18
CA LEU A 90 10.83 19.21 3.92
C LEU A 90 10.83 20.73 4.13
N LYS A 91 10.08 21.24 5.12
CA LYS A 91 10.10 22.67 5.47
C LYS A 91 11.46 23.11 5.98
N ASP A 92 12.09 22.30 6.84
CA ASP A 92 13.42 22.60 7.37
C ASP A 92 14.46 22.63 6.24
N ARG A 93 14.42 21.63 5.34
CA ARG A 93 15.29 21.61 4.15
C ARG A 93 15.06 22.80 3.23
N LEU A 94 13.82 23.26 3.07
CA LEU A 94 13.51 24.44 2.27
C LEU A 94 14.13 25.70 2.90
N ALA A 95 14.03 25.85 4.22
CA ALA A 95 14.68 26.96 4.93
C ALA A 95 16.21 26.92 4.78
N ASP A 96 16.82 25.75 4.83
CA ASP A 96 18.26 25.58 4.57
C ASP A 96 18.65 25.98 3.15
N VAL A 97 17.83 25.61 2.15
CA VAL A 97 18.03 26.01 0.74
C VAL A 97 17.92 27.52 0.57
N ASP A 98 16.92 28.17 1.17
CA ASP A 98 16.78 29.62 1.12
C ASP A 98 17.98 30.32 1.78
N LYS A 99 18.45 29.80 2.93
CA LYS A 99 19.66 30.28 3.60
C LYS A 99 20.91 30.07 2.75
N LEU A 100 21.00 28.98 1.97
CA LEU A 100 22.11 28.76 1.05
C LEU A 100 22.06 29.73 -0.14
N LYS A 101 20.87 29.97 -0.69
CA LYS A 101 20.64 30.90 -1.79
C LYS A 101 21.05 32.33 -1.43
N THR A 102 20.62 32.83 -0.28
CA THR A 102 20.99 34.19 0.18
C THR A 102 22.50 34.35 0.34
N ARG A 103 23.19 33.32 0.80
CA ARG A 103 24.66 33.34 0.93
C ARG A 103 25.38 33.28 -0.40
N TYR A 104 24.93 32.44 -1.33
CA TYR A 104 25.54 32.37 -2.66
C TYR A 104 25.35 33.70 -3.40
N GLN A 105 24.18 34.32 -3.26
CA GLN A 105 23.94 35.67 -3.78
C GLN A 105 24.94 36.67 -3.18
N ARG A 106 25.14 36.65 -1.85
CA ARG A 106 26.12 37.51 -1.19
C ARG A 106 27.57 37.28 -1.66
N GLN A 107 27.94 36.03 -1.96
CA GLN A 107 29.24 35.71 -2.58
C GLN A 107 29.42 36.36 -3.94
N ILE A 108 28.40 36.25 -4.81
CA ILE A 108 28.41 36.87 -6.13
C ILE A 108 28.56 38.38 -6.02
N ASP A 109 27.82 39.00 -5.10
CA ASP A 109 27.85 40.46 -4.91
C ASP A 109 29.23 40.92 -4.43
N VAL A 110 29.83 40.25 -3.44
CA VAL A 110 31.19 40.55 -2.95
C VAL A 110 32.25 40.40 -4.05
N LEU A 111 32.19 39.33 -4.85
CA LEU A 111 33.11 39.13 -5.96
C LEU A 111 32.95 40.19 -7.05
N SER A 112 31.71 40.58 -7.34
CA SER A 112 31.38 41.60 -8.33
C SER A 112 31.92 42.97 -7.91
N ALA A 113 31.70 43.39 -6.66
CA ALA A 113 32.23 44.65 -6.13
C ALA A 113 33.76 44.68 -6.13
N LYS A 114 34.41 43.58 -5.74
CA LYS A 114 35.86 43.48 -5.81
C LYS A 114 36.38 43.59 -7.26
N SER A 115 35.74 42.90 -8.20
CA SER A 115 36.12 42.95 -9.61
C SER A 115 35.93 44.36 -10.18
N TYR A 116 34.82 45.02 -9.84
CA TYR A 116 34.52 46.38 -10.25
C TYR A 116 35.56 47.38 -9.76
N ARG A 117 35.89 47.32 -8.46
CA ARG A 117 36.90 48.18 -7.85
C ARG A 117 38.28 47.95 -8.46
N SER A 118 38.67 46.69 -8.72
CA SER A 118 39.93 46.37 -9.41
C SER A 118 39.98 46.96 -10.82
N GLY A 119 38.90 46.84 -11.60
CA GLY A 119 38.85 47.43 -12.95
C GLY A 119 38.92 48.97 -12.91
N TRP A 120 38.29 49.58 -11.91
CA TRP A 120 38.37 51.02 -11.67
C TRP A 120 39.79 51.48 -11.34
N GLU A 121 40.48 50.78 -10.44
CA GLU A 121 41.89 51.06 -10.07
C GLU A 121 42.84 50.90 -11.26
N ASN A 122 42.57 49.93 -12.13
CA ASN A 122 43.35 49.68 -13.36
C ASN A 122 43.01 50.64 -14.51
N ARG A 123 42.11 51.60 -14.31
CA ARG A 123 41.55 52.49 -15.36
C ARG A 123 40.94 51.74 -16.55
N GLU A 124 40.45 50.52 -16.35
CA GLU A 124 39.78 49.73 -17.40
C GLU A 124 38.48 50.39 -17.88
N PHE A 125 37.92 51.27 -17.06
CA PHE A 125 36.71 52.04 -17.38
C PHE A 125 36.98 53.47 -17.90
N GLU A 126 38.23 53.85 -18.16
CA GLU A 126 38.56 55.19 -18.66
C GLU A 126 37.99 55.40 -20.09
N GLY A 127 37.18 56.45 -20.26
CA GLY A 127 36.50 56.76 -21.53
C GLY A 127 35.08 56.20 -21.67
N HIS A 128 34.57 55.46 -20.68
CA HIS A 128 33.17 55.05 -20.64
C HIS A 128 32.26 56.17 -20.09
N ALA A 129 31.10 56.39 -20.71
CA ALA A 129 30.21 57.51 -20.39
C ALA A 129 29.33 57.32 -19.13
N GLU A 130 29.12 56.07 -18.70
CA GLU A 130 28.24 55.71 -17.58
C GLU A 130 28.99 54.81 -16.59
N VAL A 131 29.99 55.36 -15.90
CA VAL A 131 30.72 54.64 -14.86
C VAL A 131 30.32 55.20 -13.50
N VAL A 132 29.78 54.32 -12.66
CA VAL A 132 29.37 54.61 -11.29
C VAL A 132 30.64 54.61 -10.43
N THR A 133 30.71 55.45 -9.39
CA THR A 133 31.89 55.39 -8.50
C THR A 133 31.89 54.04 -7.76
N PRO A 134 33.07 53.48 -7.41
CA PRO A 134 33.13 52.22 -6.67
C PRO A 134 32.26 52.21 -5.41
N ASP A 135 32.24 53.33 -4.66
CA ASP A 135 31.42 53.45 -3.45
C ASP A 135 29.90 53.38 -3.75
N GLN A 136 29.44 53.98 -4.86
CA GLN A 136 28.04 53.88 -5.28
C GLN A 136 27.67 52.45 -5.76
N PHE A 137 28.63 51.73 -6.36
CA PHE A 137 28.42 50.32 -6.74
C PHE A 137 28.38 49.41 -5.50
N ASP A 138 29.23 49.67 -4.51
CA ASP A 138 29.28 48.96 -3.24
C ASP A 138 27.96 49.13 -2.46
N ASP A 139 27.40 50.35 -2.43
CA ASP A 139 26.10 50.66 -1.85
C ASP A 139 24.95 49.90 -2.54
N GLN A 140 24.97 49.81 -3.88
CA GLN A 140 23.99 49.03 -4.65
C GLN A 140 24.02 47.53 -4.33
N LYS A 141 25.15 47.03 -3.85
CA LYS A 141 25.36 45.63 -3.50
C LYS A 141 25.25 45.35 -1.99
N GLU A 142 24.96 46.38 -1.20
CA GLU A 142 24.91 46.32 0.27
C GLU A 142 26.22 45.77 0.88
N ILE A 143 27.37 46.17 0.32
CA ILE A 143 28.69 45.73 0.77
C ILE A 143 29.32 46.80 1.65
N GLU A 144 29.74 46.40 2.85
CA GLU A 144 30.34 47.31 3.81
C GLU A 144 31.82 47.57 3.49
N ARG A 145 32.16 48.87 3.40
CA ARG A 145 33.43 49.40 2.88
C ARG A 145 34.69 48.96 3.63
N ASP A 146 34.57 48.64 4.91
CA ASP A 146 35.71 48.38 5.79
C ASP A 146 36.08 46.89 5.91
N HIS A 147 35.30 46.00 5.27
CA HIS A 147 35.44 44.55 5.39
C HIS A 147 35.94 43.87 4.09
N TYR A 148 36.69 44.57 3.22
CA TYR A 148 37.20 44.06 1.92
C TYR A 148 38.26 42.95 1.97
N SER A 149 38.52 42.36 3.13
CA SER A 149 39.31 41.14 3.14
C SER A 149 38.44 40.01 2.59
N VAL A 150 38.64 39.65 1.32
CA VAL A 150 38.03 38.45 0.73
C VAL A 150 38.22 37.24 1.63
N LYS A 151 39.35 37.16 2.32
CA LYS A 151 39.62 36.11 3.30
C LYS A 151 38.65 36.18 4.48
N TYR A 152 38.36 37.36 5.01
CA TYR A 152 37.37 37.57 6.07
C TYR A 152 35.96 37.20 5.62
N TYR A 153 35.51 37.69 4.47
CA TYR A 153 34.17 37.35 3.94
C TYR A 153 34.03 35.87 3.63
N MET A 154 35.02 35.25 2.98
CA MET A 154 34.98 33.83 2.66
C MET A 154 35.02 32.95 3.91
N GLN A 155 35.72 33.37 4.96
CA GLN A 155 35.72 32.69 6.26
C GLN A 155 34.36 32.84 6.96
N GLN A 156 33.82 34.06 7.02
CA GLN A 156 32.52 34.32 7.62
C GLN A 156 31.42 33.52 6.92
N LEU A 157 31.43 33.50 5.58
CA LEU A 157 30.54 32.67 4.79
C LEU A 157 30.73 31.18 5.06
N ARG A 158 31.97 30.68 5.15
CA ARG A 158 32.24 29.28 5.44
C ARG A 158 31.69 28.86 6.80
N ASP A 159 31.91 29.65 7.84
CA ASP A 159 31.46 29.36 9.20
C ASP A 159 29.93 29.38 9.28
N GLU A 160 29.31 30.28 8.53
CA GLU A 160 27.87 30.35 8.43
C GLU A 160 27.28 29.19 7.60
N ILE A 161 27.97 28.73 6.53
CA ILE A 161 27.58 27.64 5.59
C ILE A 161 27.75 26.25 6.21
N SER A 162 28.33 26.12 7.42
CA SER A 162 28.42 24.84 8.11
C SER A 162 27.03 24.26 8.42
N ILE A 163 26.46 23.53 7.45
CA ILE A 163 25.23 22.76 7.62
C ILE A 163 25.66 21.43 8.24
N THR A 164 25.59 21.37 9.56
CA THR A 164 25.81 20.13 10.29
C THR A 164 24.54 19.30 10.17
N TYR A 165 24.53 18.34 9.26
CA TYR A 165 23.44 17.37 9.20
C TYR A 165 23.59 16.38 10.38
N PRO A 166 22.51 16.12 11.15
CA PRO A 166 22.49 15.00 12.07
C PRO A 166 22.81 13.69 11.33
N ALA A 167 23.59 12.80 11.94
CA ALA A 167 24.02 11.55 11.32
C ALA A 167 22.84 10.67 10.86
N ASP A 168 21.73 10.79 11.57
CA ASP A 168 20.44 10.16 11.35
C ASP A 168 19.77 10.62 10.03
N VAL A 169 19.90 11.91 9.66
CA VAL A 169 19.41 12.42 8.37
C VAL A 169 20.28 11.92 7.20
N LEU A 170 21.60 11.84 7.40
CA LEU A 170 22.51 11.27 6.41
C LEU A 170 22.22 9.79 6.13
N LYS A 171 21.80 9.02 7.15
CA LYS A 171 21.38 7.63 6.98
C LYS A 171 20.05 7.49 6.22
N MET A 172 19.12 8.43 6.37
CA MET A 172 17.85 8.43 5.62
C MET A 172 18.00 8.89 4.17
N LEU A 173 19.00 9.72 3.86
CA LEU A 173 19.29 10.20 2.51
C LEU A 173 20.24 9.29 1.72
N ALA A 174 20.94 8.38 2.41
CA ALA A 174 21.62 7.29 1.72
C ALA A 174 20.55 6.54 0.92
N PRO A 175 20.72 6.34 -0.40
CA PRO A 175 19.78 5.55 -1.17
C PRO A 175 19.68 4.22 -0.45
N GLU A 176 18.49 3.92 0.05
CA GLU A 176 18.16 2.67 0.69
C GLU A 176 18.52 1.61 -0.36
N LYS A 177 19.73 1.06 -0.22
CA LYS A 177 20.16 -0.13 -0.93
C LYS A 177 19.38 -1.25 -0.26
N GLU A 178 18.05 -1.23 -0.39
CA GLU A 178 17.27 -2.45 -0.45
C GLU A 178 17.80 -3.17 -1.69
N GLY A 179 18.92 -3.88 -1.50
CA GLY A 179 19.19 -5.05 -2.31
C GLY A 179 17.92 -5.90 -2.24
N PRO A 180 17.48 -6.49 -3.37
CA PRO A 180 16.26 -7.26 -3.40
C PRO A 180 16.28 -8.24 -2.24
N SER A 181 15.33 -8.11 -1.32
CA SER A 181 15.17 -9.06 -0.24
C SER A 181 14.96 -10.42 -0.87
N THR A 182 16.03 -11.21 -0.94
CA THR A 182 16.02 -12.62 -1.31
C THR A 182 15.38 -13.43 -0.18
N SER A 183 14.13 -13.10 0.16
CA SER A 183 13.24 -14.03 0.84
C SER A 183 12.49 -14.74 -0.25
N ALA A 184 13.05 -15.86 -0.69
CA ALA A 184 12.37 -16.81 -1.56
C ALA A 184 11.03 -17.18 -0.90
N PRO A 185 9.87 -16.95 -1.54
CA PRO A 185 8.71 -17.77 -1.24
C PRO A 185 9.06 -19.17 -1.76
N GLY A 186 9.09 -20.15 -0.86
CA GLY A 186 9.20 -21.55 -1.24
C GLY A 186 8.20 -21.84 -2.36
N ALA A 187 8.72 -22.32 -3.48
CA ALA A 187 7.95 -22.67 -4.66
C ALA A 187 6.89 -23.70 -4.29
N ILE A 188 5.63 -23.27 -4.21
CA ILE A 188 4.49 -24.16 -4.45
C ILE A 188 4.17 -24.00 -5.93
N GLU A 189 4.67 -24.96 -6.69
CA GLU A 189 4.41 -25.18 -8.10
C GLU A 189 2.89 -25.34 -8.32
N LEU A 190 2.23 -24.26 -8.73
CA LEU A 190 0.87 -24.35 -9.27
C LEU A 190 0.98 -24.80 -10.71
N VAL A 191 0.79 -26.11 -10.90
CA VAL A 191 0.58 -26.75 -12.21
C VAL A 191 -0.61 -26.09 -12.90
N PRO A 192 -0.45 -25.53 -14.11
CA PRO A 192 -1.59 -25.15 -14.94
C PRO A 192 -2.20 -26.44 -15.51
N ALA A 193 -3.32 -26.87 -14.95
CA ALA A 193 -4.11 -27.93 -15.56
C ALA A 193 -4.75 -27.38 -16.86
N SER A 194 -4.16 -27.76 -17.98
CA SER A 194 -4.68 -27.57 -19.32
C SER A 194 -5.72 -28.65 -19.65
N GLY A 195 -6.85 -28.21 -20.22
CA GLY A 195 -7.75 -29.06 -21.02
C GLY A 195 -9.08 -29.45 -20.35
N PRO A 196 -10.24 -29.07 -20.92
CA PRO A 196 -11.51 -29.71 -20.59
C PRO A 196 -11.60 -31.07 -21.30
N PRO A 197 -12.09 -32.15 -20.65
CA PRO A 197 -12.37 -33.38 -21.36
C PRO A 197 -13.73 -33.25 -22.06
N ASP A 198 -13.68 -33.30 -23.39
CA ASP A 198 -14.80 -33.77 -24.21
C ASP A 198 -15.25 -35.13 -23.70
N ARG A 199 -16.51 -35.27 -23.26
CA ARG A 199 -17.39 -36.42 -23.52
C ARG A 199 -18.83 -36.13 -23.07
N THR A 200 -19.71 -36.04 -24.08
CA THR A 200 -21.09 -36.56 -24.13
C THR A 200 -22.00 -36.35 -22.92
N SER A 201 -22.92 -35.39 -23.04
CA SER A 201 -24.19 -35.41 -22.29
C SER A 201 -25.34 -35.53 -23.28
N GLU A 202 -26.09 -36.62 -23.14
CA GLU A 202 -27.37 -36.86 -23.77
C GLU A 202 -28.38 -35.75 -23.44
N VAL A 203 -29.16 -35.41 -24.46
CA VAL A 203 -30.59 -35.04 -24.47
C VAL A 203 -31.23 -34.77 -23.11
N LEU A 204 -31.75 -33.54 -22.93
CA LEU A 204 -33.14 -33.32 -22.49
C LEU A 204 -33.59 -31.89 -22.87
N ASP A 205 -34.63 -31.86 -23.69
CA ASP A 205 -35.45 -30.71 -24.05
C ASP A 205 -35.95 -29.93 -22.82
N ALA A 206 -35.82 -28.60 -22.85
CA ALA A 206 -36.91 -27.67 -22.58
C ALA A 206 -36.44 -26.20 -22.70
N GLN A 207 -37.07 -25.47 -23.63
CA GLN A 207 -37.02 -24.01 -23.79
C GLN A 207 -37.43 -23.24 -22.51
N PRO A 208 -36.99 -21.98 -22.38
CA PRO A 208 -37.95 -20.90 -22.56
C PRO A 208 -37.43 -19.68 -23.36
N SER A 209 -38.17 -19.38 -24.42
CA SER A 209 -38.68 -18.06 -24.85
C SER A 209 -37.83 -16.80 -24.65
N LEU A 210 -37.37 -16.31 -25.80
CA LEU A 210 -36.90 -14.96 -26.14
C LEU A 210 -37.95 -13.89 -25.79
N GLY A 211 -37.56 -12.89 -24.99
CA GLY A 211 -38.35 -11.70 -24.69
C GLY A 211 -37.49 -10.44 -24.82
N VAL A 212 -37.72 -9.72 -25.91
CA VAL A 212 -37.15 -8.41 -26.26
C VAL A 212 -37.43 -7.35 -25.19
N SER A 213 -36.42 -6.54 -24.85
CA SER A 213 -36.65 -5.18 -24.37
C SER A 213 -35.53 -4.23 -24.81
N THR A 214 -35.89 -3.41 -25.79
CA THR A 214 -35.26 -2.17 -26.24
C THR A 214 -35.31 -1.08 -25.16
N GLY A 215 -34.25 -0.28 -25.04
CA GLY A 215 -34.36 1.08 -24.50
C GLY A 215 -33.11 1.62 -23.81
N GLU A 216 -32.46 2.60 -24.46
CA GLU A 216 -31.79 3.81 -23.92
C GLU A 216 -30.95 3.67 -22.62
N GLY A 217 -29.64 3.94 -22.59
CA GLY A 217 -28.93 5.05 -23.20
C GLY A 217 -28.52 6.05 -22.11
N SER A 218 -27.28 5.93 -21.60
CA SER A 218 -26.45 6.94 -20.88
C SER A 218 -25.25 6.17 -20.31
N GLY A 219 -23.96 6.41 -20.59
CA GLY A 219 -23.24 7.60 -21.03
C GLY A 219 -21.94 7.60 -20.21
N ALA A 220 -20.92 6.88 -20.67
CA ALA A 220 -19.59 6.88 -20.04
C ALA A 220 -18.54 7.27 -21.09
N VAL A 221 -17.97 8.46 -20.91
CA VAL A 221 -16.88 9.02 -21.70
C VAL A 221 -15.59 8.27 -21.35
N ILE A 222 -15.06 7.48 -22.29
CA ILE A 222 -13.71 6.93 -22.19
C ILE A 222 -12.76 7.90 -22.91
N VAL A 223 -11.99 8.65 -22.13
CA VAL A 223 -10.82 9.39 -22.62
C VAL A 223 -9.66 8.40 -22.67
N SER A 224 -9.38 7.84 -23.85
CA SER A 224 -8.12 7.12 -24.09
C SER A 224 -7.09 8.11 -24.62
N SER A 225 -6.19 8.55 -23.75
CA SER A 225 -5.00 9.30 -24.17
C SER A 225 -4.02 8.38 -24.87
N ASP A 226 -3.91 8.62 -26.16
CA ASP A 226 -2.81 8.22 -27.03
C ASP A 226 -1.50 8.72 -26.42
N LYS A 227 -0.59 7.81 -26.07
CA LYS A 227 0.76 8.16 -25.60
C LYS A 227 1.75 7.53 -26.54
N SER A 228 2.08 8.35 -27.53
CA SER A 228 3.05 8.13 -28.58
C SER A 228 4.43 7.74 -28.02
N ASP A 229 5.07 6.87 -28.78
CA ASP A 229 6.47 6.48 -28.68
C ASP A 229 7.41 7.67 -28.55
N LEU A 230 8.31 7.61 -27.57
CA LEU A 230 9.56 8.35 -27.59
C LEU A 230 10.71 7.35 -27.63
N ALA A 231 11.03 6.96 -28.87
CA ALA A 231 12.28 6.32 -29.21
C ALA A 231 13.44 7.20 -28.75
N THR A 232 14.28 6.63 -27.88
CA THR A 232 15.57 7.22 -27.49
C THR A 232 16.56 6.99 -28.64
N PRO A 233 17.28 8.01 -29.14
CA PRO A 233 18.31 7.78 -30.13
C PRO A 233 19.55 7.12 -29.48
N PRO A 234 20.20 6.15 -30.14
CA PRO A 234 21.46 5.59 -29.67
C PRO A 234 22.57 6.63 -29.86
N PHE A 235 23.32 6.90 -28.79
CA PHE A 235 24.58 7.64 -28.90
C PHE A 235 25.59 6.78 -29.68
N SER A 236 25.99 7.30 -30.83
CA SER A 236 26.97 6.71 -31.73
C SER A 236 28.37 6.88 -31.13
N GLU A 237 28.92 5.79 -30.61
CA GLU A 237 30.31 5.70 -30.19
C GLU A 237 31.16 5.29 -31.39
N ALA A 238 31.97 6.24 -31.90
CA ALA A 238 32.97 5.97 -32.93
C ALA A 238 34.15 6.98 -32.89
N GLY A 239 35.20 6.63 -32.12
CA GLY A 239 36.64 6.82 -32.43
C GLY A 239 37.26 8.24 -32.42
N PRO A 240 38.61 8.39 -32.41
CA PRO A 240 39.59 7.39 -32.87
C PRO A 240 40.78 7.10 -31.93
N SER A 241 41.41 5.96 -32.25
CA SER A 241 42.76 5.54 -31.87
C SER A 241 43.83 6.25 -32.70
N ALA A 242 44.90 6.74 -32.06
CA ALA A 242 46.28 6.71 -32.54
C ALA A 242 47.23 7.17 -31.42
N GLY A 243 48.13 6.28 -30.99
CA GLY A 243 49.19 6.61 -30.04
C GLY A 243 50.46 7.12 -30.73
N VAL A 244 51.31 7.83 -29.97
CA VAL A 244 52.78 7.87 -30.13
C VAL A 244 53.38 8.22 -28.76
N GLY A 245 54.35 7.45 -28.30
CA GLY A 245 55.00 7.62 -26.99
C GLY A 245 56.15 8.64 -26.97
N ARG A 246 56.55 9.02 -25.76
CA ARG A 246 57.94 9.34 -25.40
C ARG A 246 58.12 9.35 -23.88
N ALA A 247 59.27 8.84 -23.45
CA ALA A 247 59.70 8.73 -22.06
C ALA A 247 60.64 9.91 -21.66
N PRO A 248 61.30 9.87 -20.48
CA PRO A 248 61.25 10.88 -19.43
C PRO A 248 62.33 11.97 -19.57
N SER A 249 62.21 13.04 -18.80
CA SER A 249 63.32 13.98 -18.57
C SER A 249 63.62 14.10 -17.08
N ASP A 250 64.84 13.69 -16.77
CA ASP A 250 65.58 13.81 -15.53
C ASP A 250 66.54 15.03 -15.62
N GLY A 251 66.90 15.61 -14.47
CA GLY A 251 67.93 16.65 -14.25
C GLY A 251 67.56 18.09 -14.67
N GLY A 252 67.93 19.18 -14.00
CA GLY A 252 68.77 19.57 -12.84
C GLY A 252 68.52 21.10 -12.66
N ASN A 253 68.77 21.80 -11.56
CA ASN A 253 69.86 21.85 -10.59
C ASN A 253 69.34 22.23 -9.20
#